data_AF-B8BVA2-F1
#
_entry.id   AF-B8BVA2-F1
#
_cell.length_a   1.000
_cell.length_b   1.000
_cell.length_c   1.000
_cell.angle_alpha   90.00
_cell.angle_beta   90.00
_cell.angle_gamma   90.00
#
_symmetry.space_group_name_H-M   'P 1'
#
loop_
_entity.id
_entity.type
_entity.pdbx_description
1 polymer ?
#
loop_
_entity_poly.entity_id
_entity_poly.type
_entity_poly.pdbx_seq_one_letter_code
_entity_poly.pdbx_strand_id
1 'polypeptide(L)'
;KALNLTVKEGNAETFSNPTHMVMFESHDGVSMNAIQCQLAFWSVAECDIRLAWEVTARPNNTHWLQMLVDAKDGTPLHDLSESVSFDTNDIEPLSLASNPEWEESSPNGWLMIDGILYNETRGNNIRAAYNISEEATLIFDRLSGETAKATNPELSVFDYSYQNIMSDDPSRWREAAIVNVFYWCNIMHDILYQYGFDEPSGNFQEENFGLGGIGGDSVVVEVQEPAGVNNAVFLVIPDGMNPVLQLYLFNRSDNIIRDSAFDTSIITHEYCHGLSSRLTGGPSNAYCLDPTLQPESGSEGWSDFCALFVTATITTGRTRTIGSFSLWNVSVNGIRVYPYSTDMNINPMTYSFVNYMAGLPAAATTHYVGTIWATMLWEMYWGIVELEETNGSLGFNSDKYQSGIGGSNIAMLLVVEGLKAQACQPTFVDSRNAILIAGKLLFVCAYKCTIWKSFARRGLGFSAVPSPFGTIGVT
;
A
#
# COMPACT_ATOMS: atom_id res chain seq x y z
N LYS A 1 -35.09 -14.05 -10.55
CA LYS A 1 -35.46 -15.42 -11.01
C LYS A 1 -34.61 -16.55 -10.39
N ALA A 2 -33.48 -16.27 -9.74
CA ALA A 2 -32.55 -17.31 -9.26
C ALA A 2 -32.98 -18.06 -7.98
N LEU A 3 -33.89 -17.54 -7.16
CA LEU A 3 -34.16 -18.10 -5.82
C LEU A 3 -35.57 -18.69 -5.59
N ASN A 4 -36.47 -18.65 -6.58
CA ASN A 4 -37.82 -19.22 -6.51
C ASN A 4 -38.61 -18.90 -5.21
N LEU A 5 -38.37 -17.73 -4.61
CA LEU A 5 -39.04 -17.25 -3.41
C LEU A 5 -40.41 -16.67 -3.78
N THR A 6 -41.46 -17.07 -3.07
CA THR A 6 -42.81 -16.53 -3.28
C THR A 6 -43.03 -15.37 -2.33
N VAL A 7 -42.97 -14.14 -2.83
CA VAL A 7 -43.18 -12.93 -2.02
C VAL A 7 -44.69 -12.63 -1.95
N LYS A 8 -45.24 -12.41 -0.75
CA LYS A 8 -46.60 -11.89 -0.55
C LYS A 8 -46.51 -10.44 -0.06
N GLU A 9 -47.46 -9.60 -0.49
CA GLU A 9 -47.59 -8.25 0.07
C GLU A 9 -47.87 -8.31 1.59
N GLY A 10 -47.09 -7.55 2.36
CA GLY A 10 -47.21 -7.43 3.81
C GLY A 10 -47.22 -5.96 4.23
N ASN A 11 -47.69 -5.70 5.46
CA ASN A 11 -47.71 -4.35 6.03
C ASN A 11 -46.32 -3.98 6.56
N ALA A 12 -45.87 -2.74 6.32
CA ALA A 12 -44.61 -2.21 6.81
C ALA A 12 -44.83 -1.16 7.91
N GLU A 13 -44.01 -1.19 8.96
CA GLU A 13 -43.93 -0.12 9.96
C GLU A 13 -42.77 0.83 9.62
N THR A 14 -43.03 2.14 9.67
CA THR A 14 -42.01 3.16 9.36
C THR A 14 -41.51 3.81 10.64
N PHE A 15 -40.19 3.84 10.81
CA PHE A 15 -39.54 4.55 11.91
C PHE A 15 -38.78 5.76 11.34
N SER A 16 -39.19 6.99 11.68
CA SER A 16 -38.48 8.19 11.22
C SER A 16 -37.24 8.43 12.08
N ASN A 17 -36.05 8.26 11.51
CA ASN A 17 -34.76 8.72 12.06
C ASN A 17 -34.19 9.84 11.15
N PRO A 18 -33.30 10.75 11.60
CA PRO A 18 -32.83 11.90 10.82
C PRO A 18 -31.97 11.57 9.58
N THR A 19 -31.80 10.29 9.24
CA THR A 19 -30.89 9.79 8.19
C THR A 19 -31.57 9.33 6.89
N HIS A 20 -32.87 9.56 6.68
CA HIS A 20 -33.61 9.11 5.47
C HIS A 20 -33.50 7.59 5.19
N MET A 21 -33.46 6.78 6.25
CA MET A 21 -33.39 5.32 6.19
C MET A 21 -34.75 4.73 6.61
N VAL A 22 -35.27 3.79 5.81
CA VAL A 22 -36.52 3.06 6.07
C VAL A 22 -36.17 1.60 6.29
N MET A 23 -36.72 0.99 7.33
CA MET A 23 -36.45 -0.40 7.69
C MET A 23 -37.72 -1.22 7.47
N PHE A 24 -37.59 -2.41 6.87
CA PHE A 24 -38.69 -3.35 6.71
C PHE A 24 -38.40 -4.60 7.53
N GLU A 25 -39.31 -4.98 8.42
CA GLU A 25 -39.22 -6.29 9.06
C GLU A 25 -39.46 -7.39 8.02
N SER A 26 -38.48 -8.27 7.83
CA SER A 26 -38.59 -9.40 6.92
C SER A 26 -39.42 -10.49 7.59
N HIS A 27 -40.70 -10.56 7.25
CA HIS A 27 -41.51 -11.75 7.52
C HIS A 27 -41.37 -12.70 6.33
N ASP A 28 -41.23 -14.00 6.59
CA ASP A 28 -41.09 -15.08 5.59
C ASP A 28 -39.65 -15.46 5.12
N GLY A 29 -38.61 -15.05 5.86
CA GLY A 29 -37.26 -15.62 5.69
C GLY A 29 -36.45 -15.11 4.48
N VAL A 30 -36.86 -14.00 3.89
CA VAL A 30 -36.13 -13.31 2.80
C VAL A 30 -34.81 -12.71 3.30
N SER A 31 -34.78 -12.26 4.55
CA SER A 31 -33.60 -11.74 5.24
C SER A 31 -33.61 -12.17 6.70
N MET A 32 -32.45 -12.53 7.23
CA MET A 32 -32.24 -12.87 8.64
C MET A 32 -32.35 -11.65 9.56
N ASN A 33 -32.21 -10.45 8.99
CA ASN A 33 -32.34 -9.17 9.67
C ASN A 33 -33.38 -8.30 8.97
N ALA A 34 -33.82 -7.23 9.63
CA ALA A 34 -34.64 -6.20 8.99
C ALA A 34 -33.96 -5.69 7.69
N ILE A 35 -34.73 -5.64 6.61
CA ILE A 35 -34.29 -5.20 5.29
C ILE A 35 -34.12 -3.69 5.36
N GLN A 36 -32.92 -3.23 5.02
CA GLN A 36 -32.58 -1.80 5.07
C GLN A 36 -32.85 -1.18 3.71
N CYS A 37 -33.61 -0.09 3.68
CA CYS A 37 -33.87 0.68 2.48
C CYS A 37 -33.40 2.13 2.69
N GLN A 38 -32.40 2.54 1.93
CA GLN A 38 -31.88 3.90 1.98
C GLN A 38 -32.12 4.62 0.66
N LEU A 39 -32.50 5.88 0.75
CA LEU A 39 -32.68 6.72 -0.43
C LEU A 39 -31.31 7.20 -0.94
N ALA A 40 -30.99 6.92 -2.20
CA ALA A 40 -29.75 7.31 -2.85
C ALA A 40 -30.02 7.88 -4.25
N PHE A 41 -29.10 8.68 -4.77
CA PHE A 41 -29.14 9.12 -6.17
C PHE A 41 -28.31 8.16 -7.04
N TRP A 42 -28.93 7.59 -8.06
CA TRP A 42 -28.33 6.57 -8.93
C TRP A 42 -28.42 6.98 -10.41
N SER A 43 -27.35 6.74 -11.17
CA SER A 43 -27.28 7.11 -12.59
C SER A 43 -27.81 5.96 -13.45
N VAL A 44 -28.83 6.22 -14.28
CA VAL A 44 -29.44 5.22 -15.18
C VAL A 44 -29.01 5.37 -16.64
N ALA A 45 -28.39 6.50 -16.99
CA ALA A 45 -27.67 6.73 -18.25
C ALA A 45 -26.72 7.94 -18.11
N GLU A 46 -25.93 8.25 -19.15
CA GLU A 46 -25.10 9.48 -19.19
C GLU A 46 -25.96 10.72 -18.94
N CYS A 47 -25.68 11.42 -17.83
CA CYS A 47 -26.38 12.62 -17.38
C CYS A 47 -27.83 12.44 -16.90
N ASP A 48 -28.29 11.22 -16.58
CA ASP A 48 -29.61 10.98 -15.99
C ASP A 48 -29.51 10.33 -14.61
N ILE A 49 -29.84 11.11 -13.57
CA ILE A 49 -29.83 10.71 -12.16
C ILE A 49 -31.27 10.51 -11.70
N ARG A 50 -31.55 9.32 -11.18
CA ARG A 50 -32.83 8.97 -10.54
C ARG A 50 -32.63 8.85 -9.03
N LEU A 51 -33.69 9.16 -8.30
CA LEU A 51 -33.77 8.82 -6.90
C LEU A 51 -34.10 7.32 -6.82
N ALA A 52 -33.32 6.55 -6.07
CA ALA A 52 -33.45 5.10 -5.95
C ALA A 52 -33.45 4.68 -4.48
N TRP A 53 -34.15 3.59 -4.17
CA TRP A 53 -34.03 2.86 -2.93
C TRP A 53 -32.94 1.80 -3.09
N GLU A 54 -31.90 1.90 -2.28
CA GLU A 54 -30.92 0.85 -2.07
C GLU A 54 -31.46 -0.11 -1.02
N VAL A 55 -31.78 -1.34 -1.45
CA VAL A 55 -32.39 -2.39 -0.63
C VAL A 55 -31.33 -3.43 -0.31
N THR A 56 -31.04 -3.59 0.98
CA THR A 56 -30.08 -4.58 1.46
C THR A 56 -30.78 -5.67 2.26
N ALA A 57 -30.61 -6.92 1.84
CA ALA A 57 -31.17 -8.11 2.48
C ALA A 57 -30.06 -9.13 2.75
N ARG A 58 -30.19 -9.89 3.84
CA ARG A 58 -29.24 -10.94 4.20
C ARG A 58 -29.95 -12.30 4.27
N PRO A 59 -30.01 -13.07 3.18
CA PRO A 59 -30.78 -14.31 3.15
C PRO A 59 -30.23 -15.39 4.10
N ASN A 60 -28.90 -15.41 4.30
CA ASN A 60 -28.23 -16.37 5.17
C ASN A 60 -26.92 -15.79 5.74
N ASN A 61 -26.21 -16.56 6.57
CA ASN A 61 -24.98 -16.10 7.22
C ASN A 61 -23.83 -15.76 6.25
N THR A 62 -23.87 -16.24 5.01
CA THR A 62 -22.75 -16.17 4.06
C THR A 62 -23.03 -15.31 2.82
N HIS A 63 -24.24 -14.77 2.67
CA HIS A 63 -24.65 -14.01 1.49
C HIS A 63 -25.36 -12.72 1.85
N TRP A 64 -25.05 -11.67 1.10
CA TRP A 64 -25.76 -10.40 1.11
C TRP A 64 -26.32 -10.12 -0.28
N LEU A 65 -27.54 -9.62 -0.33
CA LEU A 65 -28.21 -9.17 -1.53
C LEU A 65 -28.35 -7.65 -1.46
N GLN A 66 -27.87 -6.97 -2.49
CA GLN A 66 -28.08 -5.54 -2.65
C GLN A 66 -28.77 -5.29 -3.99
N MET A 67 -29.89 -4.59 -3.93
CA MET A 67 -30.71 -4.23 -5.09
C MET A 67 -30.95 -2.74 -5.09
N LEU A 68 -30.88 -2.13 -6.26
CA LEU A 68 -31.30 -0.75 -6.47
C LEU A 68 -32.64 -0.73 -7.18
N VAL A 69 -33.58 0.05 -6.66
CA VAL A 69 -34.94 0.14 -7.16
C VAL A 69 -35.31 1.61 -7.36
N ASP A 70 -35.87 1.99 -8.50
CA ASP A 70 -36.29 3.38 -8.75
C ASP A 70 -37.31 3.80 -7.67
N ALA A 71 -37.03 4.92 -6.99
CA ALA A 71 -37.83 5.37 -5.85
C ALA A 71 -39.22 5.87 -6.25
N LYS A 72 -39.46 6.10 -7.53
CA LYS A 72 -40.74 6.60 -8.06
C LYS A 72 -41.69 5.47 -8.42
N ASP A 73 -41.21 4.40 -9.03
CA ASP A 73 -42.07 3.36 -9.62
C ASP A 73 -41.72 1.92 -9.23
N GLY A 74 -40.66 1.71 -8.45
CA GLY A 74 -40.30 0.37 -7.98
C GLY A 74 -39.59 -0.48 -9.03
N THR A 75 -39.16 0.09 -10.16
CA THR A 75 -38.46 -0.68 -11.20
C THR A 75 -37.03 -1.02 -10.75
N PRO A 76 -36.58 -2.28 -10.83
CA PRO A 76 -35.19 -2.65 -10.53
C PRO A 76 -34.22 -1.95 -11.49
N LEU A 77 -33.24 -1.25 -10.93
CA LEU A 77 -32.21 -0.51 -11.65
C LEU A 77 -30.88 -1.26 -11.72
N HIS A 78 -30.55 -2.12 -10.74
CA HIS A 78 -29.33 -2.93 -10.72
C HIS A 78 -29.38 -4.03 -9.63
N ASP A 79 -28.80 -5.21 -9.89
CA ASP A 79 -28.67 -6.33 -8.93
C ASP A 79 -27.18 -6.64 -8.68
N LEU A 80 -26.74 -6.65 -7.41
CA LEU A 80 -25.39 -7.11 -7.01
C LEU A 80 -25.51 -8.27 -6.01
N SER A 81 -24.76 -9.34 -6.26
CA SER A 81 -24.57 -10.45 -5.31
C SER A 81 -23.07 -10.75 -5.17
N GLU A 82 -22.51 -10.56 -3.98
CA GLU A 82 -21.14 -10.97 -3.65
C GLU A 82 -21.14 -12.05 -2.55
N SER A 83 -20.21 -13.00 -2.67
CA SER A 83 -19.88 -14.04 -1.69
C SER A 83 -18.40 -13.94 -1.33
N VAL A 84 -18.07 -14.01 -0.03
CA VAL A 84 -16.73 -13.81 0.55
C VAL A 84 -16.08 -15.14 0.95
N SER A 85 -14.75 -15.26 0.75
CA SER A 85 -13.89 -16.17 1.50
C SER A 85 -12.63 -15.43 1.96
N PHE A 86 -12.21 -15.70 3.20
CA PHE A 86 -10.98 -15.19 3.82
C PHE A 86 -9.86 -16.22 3.65
N ASP A 87 -8.61 -15.77 3.55
CA ASP A 87 -7.48 -16.60 3.97
C ASP A 87 -6.45 -15.80 4.76
N THR A 88 -5.86 -16.45 5.76
CA THR A 88 -4.90 -15.91 6.71
C THR A 88 -3.72 -16.88 6.81
N ASN A 89 -2.51 -16.33 6.70
CA ASN A 89 -1.22 -16.95 7.07
C ASN A 89 -0.57 -17.89 6.04
N ASP A 90 0.08 -17.32 5.03
CA ASP A 90 1.13 -18.03 4.28
C ASP A 90 2.51 -17.47 4.67
N ILE A 91 3.23 -18.20 5.52
CA ILE A 91 4.70 -18.14 5.55
C ILE A 91 5.15 -19.10 4.47
N GLU A 92 5.33 -18.60 3.25
CA GLU A 92 5.88 -19.40 2.16
C GLU A 92 7.35 -19.79 2.49
N PRO A 93 7.77 -21.03 2.22
CA PRO A 93 9.16 -21.42 2.41
C PRO A 93 10.06 -20.61 1.47
N LEU A 94 11.20 -20.11 2.01
CA LEU A 94 12.22 -19.48 1.17
C LEU A 94 12.69 -20.46 0.10
N SER A 95 12.85 -19.96 -1.12
CA SER A 95 13.37 -20.69 -2.26
C SER A 95 14.50 -19.91 -2.91
N LEU A 96 15.44 -20.64 -3.52
CA LEU A 96 16.50 -20.02 -4.30
C LEU A 96 15.90 -19.48 -5.60
N ALA A 97 15.93 -18.16 -5.76
CA ALA A 97 15.64 -17.51 -7.03
C ALA A 97 16.87 -17.59 -7.94
N SER A 98 16.65 -17.76 -9.24
CA SER A 98 17.70 -17.83 -10.26
C SER A 98 17.50 -16.69 -11.24
N ASN A 99 18.51 -15.82 -11.38
CA ASN A 99 18.48 -14.61 -12.20
C ASN A 99 17.15 -13.82 -12.05
N PRO A 100 16.84 -13.36 -10.82
CA PRO A 100 15.57 -12.71 -10.52
C PRO A 100 15.44 -11.29 -11.08
N GLU A 101 16.52 -10.72 -11.62
CA GLU A 101 16.54 -9.37 -12.19
C GLU A 101 15.58 -9.20 -13.36
N TRP A 102 14.96 -8.02 -13.44
CA TRP A 102 14.21 -7.61 -14.61
C TRP A 102 15.12 -6.85 -15.57
N GLU A 103 15.38 -7.41 -16.76
CA GLU A 103 16.37 -6.88 -17.73
C GLU A 103 16.16 -5.41 -18.09
N GLU A 104 14.91 -4.94 -18.18
CA GLU A 104 14.61 -3.54 -18.53
C GLU A 104 14.99 -2.55 -17.42
N SER A 105 14.86 -2.97 -16.16
CA SER A 105 15.16 -2.13 -14.99
C SER A 105 16.61 -2.31 -14.52
N SER A 106 17.15 -3.52 -14.66
CA SER A 106 18.49 -3.93 -14.21
C SER A 106 19.25 -4.61 -15.35
N PRO A 107 19.64 -3.88 -16.43
CA PRO A 107 20.20 -4.47 -17.65
C PRO A 107 21.56 -5.18 -17.44
N ASN A 108 22.29 -4.82 -16.38
CA ASN A 108 23.56 -5.45 -16.00
C ASN A 108 23.40 -6.46 -14.84
N GLY A 109 22.16 -6.78 -14.45
CA GLY A 109 21.83 -7.53 -13.25
C GLY A 109 22.08 -6.74 -11.96
N TRP A 110 21.87 -7.40 -10.82
CA TRP A 110 21.89 -6.72 -9.52
C TRP A 110 23.28 -6.59 -8.86
N LEU A 111 24.32 -7.22 -9.44
CA LEU A 111 25.64 -7.35 -8.82
C LEU A 111 26.73 -6.56 -9.55
N MET A 112 26.36 -5.69 -10.49
CA MET A 112 27.31 -4.96 -11.32
C MET A 112 27.22 -3.45 -11.10
N ILE A 113 28.36 -2.78 -11.07
CA ILE A 113 28.48 -1.30 -11.09
C ILE A 113 29.62 -0.97 -12.06
N ASP A 114 29.42 -0.06 -13.01
CA ASP A 114 30.45 0.38 -13.97
C ASP A 114 31.18 -0.79 -14.68
N GLY A 115 30.45 -1.87 -15.01
CA GLY A 115 31.01 -3.07 -15.64
C GLY A 115 31.84 -3.97 -14.72
N ILE A 116 31.90 -3.69 -13.42
CA ILE A 116 32.58 -4.51 -12.41
C ILE A 116 31.55 -5.38 -11.71
N LEU A 117 31.74 -6.71 -11.79
CA LEU A 117 30.94 -7.69 -11.06
C LEU A 117 31.41 -7.80 -9.59
N TYR A 118 30.48 -7.73 -8.66
CA TYR A 118 30.69 -7.87 -7.23
C TYR A 118 30.21 -9.24 -6.72
N ASN A 119 31.06 -9.92 -5.95
CA ASN A 119 30.75 -11.20 -5.32
C ASN A 119 30.20 -11.02 -3.90
N GLU A 120 29.39 -9.98 -3.71
CA GLU A 120 28.80 -9.57 -2.45
C GLU A 120 27.44 -8.92 -2.70
N THR A 121 26.65 -8.70 -1.65
CA THR A 121 25.33 -8.05 -1.70
C THR A 121 25.41 -6.55 -2.00
N ARG A 122 25.98 -6.24 -3.17
CA ARG A 122 26.27 -4.92 -3.70
C ARG A 122 26.12 -4.92 -5.22
N GLY A 123 25.42 -3.93 -5.75
CA GLY A 123 25.45 -3.59 -7.16
C GLY A 123 24.80 -2.25 -7.43
N ASN A 124 24.32 -2.05 -8.65
CA ASN A 124 23.86 -0.74 -9.11
C ASN A 124 22.75 -0.14 -8.24
N ASN A 125 21.80 -0.96 -7.78
CA ASN A 125 20.59 -0.46 -7.16
C ASN A 125 20.72 -0.41 -5.62
N ILE A 126 21.36 -1.43 -5.03
CA ILE A 126 21.39 -1.69 -3.59
C ILE A 126 22.79 -2.08 -3.12
N ARG A 127 23.16 -1.62 -1.93
CA ARG A 127 24.25 -2.20 -1.12
C ARG A 127 23.71 -2.59 0.26
N ALA A 128 23.63 -3.89 0.54
CA ALA A 128 23.15 -4.40 1.83
C ALA A 128 24.27 -4.94 2.70
N ALA A 129 24.28 -4.53 3.97
CA ALA A 129 25.30 -4.92 4.92
C ALA A 129 24.77 -4.96 6.35
N TYR A 130 25.48 -5.67 7.22
CA TYR A 130 25.38 -5.53 8.66
C TYR A 130 26.25 -4.38 9.14
N ASN A 131 25.72 -3.52 10.01
CA ASN A 131 26.52 -2.47 10.61
C ASN A 131 27.39 -3.03 11.75
N ILE A 132 28.70 -2.79 11.66
CA ILE A 132 29.70 -3.27 12.62
C ILE A 132 30.03 -2.27 13.73
N SER A 133 29.51 -1.04 13.67
CA SER A 133 29.81 -0.01 14.68
C SER A 133 28.54 0.55 15.34
N GLU A 134 28.54 0.56 16.67
CA GLU A 134 27.52 1.26 17.47
C GLU A 134 27.63 2.80 17.36
N GLU A 135 28.70 3.31 16.73
CA GLU A 135 29.04 4.73 16.64
C GLU A 135 28.81 5.37 15.25
N ALA A 136 28.32 4.62 14.24
CA ALA A 136 28.09 5.12 12.88
C ALA A 136 27.00 6.22 12.84
N THR A 137 27.41 7.43 13.19
CA THR A 137 26.56 8.62 13.32
C THR A 137 26.66 9.53 12.09
N LEU A 138 27.58 9.25 11.16
CA LEU A 138 27.81 10.04 9.95
C LEU A 138 27.48 9.22 8.69
N ILE A 139 26.82 9.86 7.71
CA ILE A 139 26.40 9.26 6.43
C ILE A 139 27.56 8.54 5.71
N PHE A 140 28.79 9.06 5.81
CA PHE A 140 29.97 8.48 5.16
C PHE A 140 30.48 7.18 5.80
N ASP A 141 30.20 6.95 7.09
CA ASP A 141 30.67 5.75 7.79
C ASP A 141 29.78 4.53 7.48
N ARG A 142 28.61 4.75 6.88
CA ARG A 142 27.57 3.75 6.60
C ARG A 142 27.94 2.77 5.47
N LEU A 143 28.97 3.11 4.68
CA LEU A 143 29.55 2.20 3.68
C LEU A 143 30.58 1.22 4.28
N SER A 144 30.87 1.29 5.57
CA SER A 144 31.84 0.42 6.26
C SER A 144 31.28 -0.94 6.72
N GLY A 145 29.96 -1.11 6.70
CA GLY A 145 29.30 -2.35 7.14
C GLY A 145 29.70 -3.59 6.32
N GLU A 146 29.55 -4.78 6.92
CA GLU A 146 29.90 -6.06 6.29
C GLU A 146 28.76 -6.61 5.42
N THR A 147 28.99 -6.70 4.12
CA THR A 147 28.09 -7.34 3.14
C THR A 147 28.14 -8.87 3.23
N ALA A 148 27.04 -9.56 2.95
CA ALA A 148 27.07 -11.00 2.68
C ALA A 148 27.82 -11.29 1.36
N LYS A 149 28.65 -12.33 1.32
CA LYS A 149 29.47 -12.72 0.15
C LYS A 149 28.77 -13.85 -0.63
N ALA A 150 29.14 -14.05 -1.88
CA ALA A 150 28.68 -15.22 -2.61
C ALA A 150 29.24 -16.51 -1.95
N THR A 151 28.38 -17.48 -1.66
CA THR A 151 28.78 -18.81 -1.18
C THR A 151 29.39 -19.64 -2.31
N ASN A 152 29.05 -19.33 -3.57
CA ASN A 152 29.81 -19.75 -4.75
C ASN A 152 30.05 -18.54 -5.68
N PRO A 153 31.22 -17.89 -5.62
CA PRO A 153 31.55 -16.72 -6.44
C PRO A 153 31.59 -16.97 -7.95
N GLU A 154 31.92 -18.20 -8.39
CA GLU A 154 31.98 -18.50 -9.83
C GLU A 154 30.59 -18.51 -10.47
N LEU A 155 29.55 -18.77 -9.66
CA LEU A 155 28.16 -18.84 -10.09
C LEU A 155 27.28 -17.73 -9.48
N SER A 156 27.87 -16.77 -8.76
CA SER A 156 27.15 -15.72 -8.03
C SER A 156 26.02 -16.24 -7.13
N VAL A 157 26.26 -17.37 -6.45
CA VAL A 157 25.24 -17.99 -5.57
C VAL A 157 25.32 -17.39 -4.17
N PHE A 158 24.17 -17.04 -3.61
CA PHE A 158 23.99 -16.55 -2.25
C PHE A 158 23.01 -17.46 -1.51
N ASP A 159 23.49 -18.65 -1.13
CA ASP A 159 22.69 -19.65 -0.42
C ASP A 159 23.15 -19.75 1.04
N TYR A 160 22.40 -19.09 1.92
CA TYR A 160 22.66 -19.06 3.36
C TYR A 160 21.52 -19.74 4.12
N SER A 161 21.88 -20.45 5.19
CA SER A 161 20.89 -21.17 6.00
C SER A 161 19.91 -20.21 6.67
N TYR A 162 18.62 -20.50 6.48
CA TYR A 162 17.49 -19.87 7.17
C TYR A 162 16.97 -20.75 8.33
N GLN A 163 17.83 -21.57 8.94
CA GLN A 163 17.43 -22.40 10.07
C GLN A 163 17.51 -21.63 11.39
N ASN A 164 16.54 -21.87 12.27
CA ASN A 164 16.46 -21.27 13.61
C ASN A 164 16.33 -19.74 13.65
N ILE A 165 15.75 -19.11 12.62
CA ILE A 165 15.44 -17.66 12.58
C ILE A 165 14.46 -17.15 13.65
N MET A 166 13.99 -18.06 14.50
CA MET A 166 13.15 -17.82 15.66
C MET A 166 13.91 -18.20 16.96
N SER A 167 15.22 -17.91 17.01
CA SER A 167 16.07 -18.14 18.19
C SER A 167 16.39 -16.83 18.94
N ASP A 168 17.16 -16.95 20.02
CA ASP A 168 17.64 -15.84 20.83
C ASP A 168 18.92 -15.17 20.29
N ASP A 169 19.57 -15.76 19.29
CA ASP A 169 20.83 -15.27 18.71
C ASP A 169 20.69 -14.91 17.22
N PRO A 170 20.46 -13.62 16.90
CA PRO A 170 20.25 -13.14 15.54
C PRO A 170 21.49 -13.18 14.65
N SER A 171 22.68 -13.41 15.22
CA SER A 171 23.90 -13.56 14.43
C SER A 171 23.88 -14.81 13.54
N ARG A 172 23.06 -15.81 13.87
CA ARG A 172 23.02 -17.12 13.18
C ARG A 172 22.41 -17.10 11.79
N TRP A 173 21.64 -16.06 11.46
CA TRP A 173 20.96 -15.91 10.17
C TRP A 173 21.25 -14.56 9.51
N ARG A 174 22.27 -13.86 9.99
CA ARG A 174 22.58 -12.50 9.56
C ARG A 174 22.83 -12.42 8.05
N GLU A 175 23.60 -13.33 7.48
CA GLU A 175 23.88 -13.34 6.05
C GLU A 175 22.61 -13.64 5.24
N ALA A 176 21.75 -14.54 5.72
CA ALA A 176 20.45 -14.80 5.09
C ALA A 176 19.54 -13.56 5.14
N ALA A 177 19.54 -12.81 6.24
CA ALA A 177 18.81 -11.55 6.37
C ALA A 177 19.33 -10.48 5.40
N ILE A 178 20.65 -10.31 5.29
CA ILE A 178 21.28 -9.38 4.33
C ILE A 178 20.89 -9.74 2.89
N VAL A 179 20.97 -11.02 2.52
CA VAL A 179 20.60 -11.50 1.17
C VAL A 179 19.11 -11.30 0.89
N ASN A 180 18.23 -11.59 1.85
CA ASN A 180 16.79 -11.43 1.66
C ASN A 180 16.40 -9.96 1.42
N VAL A 181 16.98 -9.03 2.16
CA VAL A 181 16.69 -7.59 1.97
C VAL A 181 17.31 -7.09 0.67
N PHE A 182 18.53 -7.53 0.34
CA PHE A 182 19.13 -7.23 -0.96
C PHE A 182 18.22 -7.68 -2.11
N TYR A 183 17.67 -8.89 -2.02
CA TYR A 183 16.69 -9.40 -2.99
C TYR A 183 15.44 -8.51 -3.05
N TRP A 184 14.76 -8.27 -1.92
CA TRP A 184 13.49 -7.53 -1.93
C TRP A 184 13.64 -6.06 -2.33
N CYS A 185 14.73 -5.40 -1.95
CA CYS A 185 14.97 -4.03 -2.37
C CYS A 185 15.31 -3.93 -3.87
N ASN A 186 15.99 -4.92 -4.46
CA ASN A 186 16.16 -4.98 -5.91
C ASN A 186 14.86 -5.30 -6.65
N ILE A 187 14.00 -6.19 -6.11
CA ILE A 187 12.65 -6.41 -6.64
C ILE A 187 11.84 -5.11 -6.61
N MET A 188 11.92 -4.34 -5.52
CA MET A 188 11.27 -3.04 -5.42
C MET A 188 11.77 -2.05 -6.46
N HIS A 189 13.09 -1.94 -6.64
CA HIS A 189 13.70 -1.17 -7.71
C HIS A 189 13.10 -1.56 -9.06
N ASP A 190 13.18 -2.84 -9.40
CA ASP A 190 12.80 -3.33 -10.72
C ASP A 190 11.31 -3.16 -11.01
N ILE A 191 10.44 -3.40 -10.01
CA ILE A 191 9.00 -3.15 -10.11
C ILE A 191 8.73 -1.66 -10.29
N LEU A 192 9.24 -0.80 -9.41
CA LEU A 192 8.91 0.64 -9.39
C LEU A 192 9.43 1.37 -10.64
N TYR A 193 10.54 0.91 -11.21
CA TYR A 193 11.05 1.39 -12.50
C TYR A 193 9.97 1.28 -13.59
N GLN A 194 9.22 0.17 -13.63
CA GLN A 194 8.12 -0.03 -14.59
C GLN A 194 6.96 0.96 -14.39
N TYR A 195 6.78 1.49 -13.18
CA TYR A 195 5.79 2.54 -12.88
C TYR A 195 6.35 3.95 -13.08
N GLY A 196 7.56 4.06 -13.66
CA GLY A 196 8.21 5.32 -13.98
C GLY A 196 8.97 5.94 -12.82
N PHE A 197 9.38 5.16 -11.81
CA PHE A 197 10.46 5.58 -10.91
C PHE A 197 11.79 5.21 -11.54
N ASP A 198 12.12 5.95 -12.60
CA ASP A 198 13.30 5.83 -13.45
C ASP A 198 14.37 6.88 -13.08
N GLU A 199 15.49 6.89 -13.81
CA GLU A 199 16.61 7.77 -13.49
C GLU A 199 16.25 9.26 -13.53
N PRO A 200 15.57 9.80 -14.56
CA PRO A 200 15.11 11.20 -14.55
C PRO A 200 14.16 11.54 -13.39
N SER A 201 13.42 10.55 -12.88
CA SER A 201 12.53 10.71 -11.74
C SER A 201 13.26 10.58 -10.39
N GLY A 202 14.59 10.39 -10.40
CA GLY A 202 15.46 10.28 -9.24
C GLY A 202 15.27 8.97 -8.48
N ASN A 203 15.31 7.85 -9.21
CA ASN A 203 15.41 6.53 -8.61
C ASN A 203 16.77 6.30 -7.94
N PHE A 204 17.03 5.08 -7.47
CA PHE A 204 18.22 4.78 -6.66
C PHE A 204 19.19 3.90 -7.44
N GLN A 205 20.21 4.50 -8.05
CA GLN A 205 21.18 3.83 -8.90
C GLN A 205 22.58 4.45 -8.76
N GLU A 206 23.62 3.62 -8.73
CA GLU A 206 25.00 4.11 -8.85
C GLU A 206 25.27 4.65 -10.26
N GLU A 207 24.84 3.90 -11.28
CA GLU A 207 24.97 4.23 -12.70
C GLU A 207 23.57 4.44 -13.33
N ASN A 208 23.40 5.59 -13.97
CA ASN A 208 22.15 5.97 -14.65
C ASN A 208 22.20 5.78 -16.18
N PHE A 209 23.24 5.11 -16.70
CA PHE A 209 23.40 4.77 -18.12
C PHE A 209 23.28 5.94 -19.11
N GLY A 210 23.45 7.18 -18.63
CA GLY A 210 23.23 8.40 -19.42
C GLY A 210 21.76 8.73 -19.71
N LEU A 211 20.80 8.11 -19.00
CA LEU A 211 19.36 8.29 -19.19
C LEU A 211 18.79 9.52 -18.49
N GLY A 212 19.49 10.08 -17.49
CA GLY A 212 19.09 11.28 -16.75
C GLY A 212 19.33 11.14 -15.26
N GLY A 213 18.77 12.05 -14.46
CA GLY A 213 18.93 12.06 -13.01
C GLY A 213 20.35 12.31 -12.54
N ILE A 214 20.58 12.10 -11.24
CA ILE A 214 21.90 12.15 -10.60
C ILE A 214 22.15 10.80 -9.93
N GLY A 215 22.97 9.94 -10.55
CA GLY A 215 23.34 8.65 -9.98
C GLY A 215 24.35 8.77 -8.84
N GLY A 216 24.91 7.63 -8.43
CA GLY A 216 25.77 7.50 -7.25
C GLY A 216 24.95 7.40 -5.97
N ASP A 217 23.73 6.88 -6.07
CA ASP A 217 22.74 6.96 -5.00
C ASP A 217 21.93 5.68 -4.77
N SER A 218 22.58 4.51 -4.95
CA SER A 218 22.02 3.24 -4.51
C SER A 218 21.55 3.28 -3.06
N VAL A 219 20.53 2.48 -2.74
CA VAL A 219 20.07 2.36 -1.35
C VAL A 219 21.11 1.60 -0.54
N VAL A 220 21.60 2.23 0.52
CA VAL A 220 22.42 1.57 1.54
C VAL A 220 21.49 0.94 2.57
N VAL A 221 21.58 -0.37 2.71
CA VAL A 221 20.77 -1.13 3.67
C VAL A 221 21.64 -1.54 4.86
N GLU A 222 21.20 -1.20 6.06
CA GLU A 222 21.80 -1.59 7.34
C GLU A 222 20.89 -2.60 8.05
N VAL A 223 21.27 -3.88 7.98
CA VAL A 223 20.55 -5.00 8.59
C VAL A 223 20.99 -5.20 10.04
N GLN A 224 20.03 -5.49 10.94
CA GLN A 224 20.24 -5.66 12.38
C GLN A 224 20.93 -4.44 13.03
N GLU A 225 20.53 -3.24 12.62
CA GLU A 225 21.14 -1.99 13.08
C GLU A 225 20.97 -1.81 14.60
N PRO A 226 22.05 -1.73 15.40
CA PRO A 226 21.98 -1.69 16.86
C PRO A 226 21.42 -0.38 17.44
N ALA A 227 21.36 0.70 16.66
CA ALA A 227 20.80 1.97 17.11
C ALA A 227 19.29 1.92 17.42
N GLY A 228 18.59 0.88 16.98
CA GLY A 228 17.15 0.74 17.17
C GLY A 228 16.68 -0.70 17.44
N VAL A 229 15.45 -0.82 17.94
CA VAL A 229 14.72 -2.08 18.06
C VAL A 229 13.23 -1.83 17.80
N ASN A 230 12.53 -2.86 17.33
CA ASN A 230 11.08 -2.85 17.09
C ASN A 230 10.61 -1.71 16.16
N ASN A 231 11.43 -1.39 15.17
CA ASN A 231 11.12 -0.41 14.14
C ASN A 231 11.94 -0.69 12.87
N ALA A 232 11.74 0.12 11.85
CA ALA A 232 12.64 0.30 10.73
C ALA A 232 12.60 1.78 10.32
N VAL A 233 13.58 2.23 9.53
CA VAL A 233 13.67 3.63 9.10
C VAL A 233 14.27 3.72 7.71
N PHE A 234 13.64 4.49 6.82
CA PHE A 234 14.25 4.98 5.59
C PHE A 234 14.66 6.45 5.70
N LEU A 235 15.95 6.73 5.66
CA LEU A 235 16.51 8.08 5.61
C LEU A 235 16.38 8.61 4.18
N VAL A 236 15.32 9.38 3.95
CA VAL A 236 15.06 10.05 2.68
C VAL A 236 16.05 11.19 2.47
N ILE A 237 16.71 11.19 1.32
CA ILE A 237 17.64 12.25 0.91
C ILE A 237 17.49 12.55 -0.59
N PRO A 238 17.83 13.77 -1.05
CA PRO A 238 17.75 14.15 -2.45
C PRO A 238 18.55 13.25 -3.41
N ASP A 239 18.23 13.37 -4.70
CA ASP A 239 18.92 12.73 -5.83
C ASP A 239 20.43 12.91 -5.81
N GLY A 240 21.17 11.84 -6.14
CA GLY A 240 22.63 11.83 -6.15
C GLY A 240 23.30 11.63 -4.79
N MET A 241 22.54 11.23 -3.77
CA MET A 241 23.08 10.80 -2.48
C MET A 241 22.40 9.50 -2.05
N ASN A 242 23.18 8.54 -1.57
CA ASN A 242 22.70 7.23 -1.12
C ASN A 242 21.73 7.33 0.07
N PRO A 243 20.43 7.06 -0.10
CA PRO A 243 19.52 6.95 1.04
C PRO A 243 19.86 5.72 1.88
N VAL A 244 19.36 5.67 3.10
CA VAL A 244 19.69 4.59 4.04
C VAL A 244 18.43 3.92 4.55
N LEU A 245 18.30 2.62 4.32
CA LEU A 245 17.26 1.77 4.90
C LEU A 245 17.86 1.03 6.11
N GLN A 246 17.38 1.34 7.30
CA GLN A 246 17.79 0.69 8.55
C GLN A 246 16.72 -0.29 8.99
N LEU A 247 17.11 -1.54 9.20
CA LEU A 247 16.23 -2.59 9.69
C LEU A 247 16.66 -3.03 11.07
N TYR A 248 15.71 -2.98 12.01
CA TYR A 248 15.97 -3.37 13.39
C TYR A 248 15.39 -4.74 13.72
N LEU A 249 15.93 -5.32 14.77
CA LEU A 249 15.39 -6.52 15.39
C LEU A 249 14.13 -6.19 16.20
N PHE A 250 13.15 -7.09 16.15
CA PHE A 250 11.91 -7.03 16.92
C PHE A 250 11.95 -8.05 18.06
N ASN A 251 11.78 -7.59 19.29
CA ASN A 251 11.81 -8.38 20.51
C ASN A 251 10.53 -8.23 21.35
N ARG A 252 9.38 -7.98 20.70
CA ARG A 252 8.08 -7.74 21.37
C ARG A 252 7.30 -8.99 21.78
N SER A 253 7.60 -10.19 21.26
CA SER A 253 6.85 -11.42 21.58
C SER A 253 7.72 -12.56 22.07
N ASP A 254 7.19 -13.31 23.04
CA ASP A 254 7.53 -14.70 23.37
C ASP A 254 9.01 -15.03 23.60
N ASN A 255 9.83 -14.04 23.97
CA ASN A 255 11.30 -14.14 24.05
C ASN A 255 11.97 -14.59 22.74
N ILE A 256 11.27 -14.46 21.61
CA ILE A 256 11.79 -14.77 20.27
C ILE A 256 12.10 -13.46 19.58
N ILE A 257 13.37 -13.30 19.17
CA ILE A 257 13.79 -12.19 18.34
C ILE A 257 13.35 -12.49 16.91
N ARG A 258 12.74 -11.50 16.27
CA ARG A 258 12.35 -11.54 14.86
C ARG A 258 13.10 -10.47 14.11
N ASP A 259 13.63 -10.84 12.96
CA ASP A 259 14.37 -9.90 12.12
C ASP A 259 13.42 -9.26 11.11
N SER A 260 13.30 -7.93 11.11
CA SER A 260 12.47 -7.22 10.12
C SER A 260 12.99 -7.39 8.70
N ALA A 261 14.25 -7.82 8.55
CA ALA A 261 14.83 -8.26 7.29
C ALA A 261 14.13 -9.47 6.64
N PHE A 262 13.20 -10.13 7.32
CA PHE A 262 12.34 -11.18 6.76
C PHE A 262 10.86 -10.79 6.66
N ASP A 263 10.49 -9.56 7.07
CA ASP A 263 9.13 -9.06 6.89
C ASP A 263 9.05 -8.23 5.62
N THR A 264 8.64 -8.86 4.51
CA THR A 264 8.51 -8.19 3.21
C THR A 264 7.66 -6.92 3.28
N SER A 265 6.62 -6.89 4.13
CA SER A 265 5.76 -5.72 4.25
C SER A 265 6.48 -4.52 4.87
N ILE A 266 7.43 -4.76 5.80
CA ILE A 266 8.27 -3.69 6.36
C ILE A 266 9.32 -3.25 5.33
N ILE A 267 10.03 -4.19 4.69
CA ILE A 267 11.08 -3.85 3.71
C ILE A 267 10.52 -2.97 2.57
N THR A 268 9.36 -3.37 2.02
CA THR A 268 8.72 -2.67 0.91
C THR A 268 8.08 -1.35 1.34
N HIS A 269 7.58 -1.26 2.58
CA HIS A 269 7.13 -0.01 3.18
C HIS A 269 8.28 1.01 3.25
N GLU A 270 9.41 0.63 3.86
CA GLU A 270 10.55 1.54 4.03
C GLU A 270 11.08 2.02 2.68
N TYR A 271 11.24 1.12 1.70
CA TYR A 271 11.70 1.52 0.36
C TYR A 271 10.77 2.56 -0.30
N CYS A 272 9.47 2.48 -0.03
CA CYS A 272 8.48 3.39 -0.59
C CYS A 272 8.48 4.79 0.06
N HIS A 273 9.07 4.98 1.24
CA HIS A 273 9.40 6.33 1.71
C HIS A 273 10.36 7.02 0.75
N GLY A 274 11.34 6.28 0.21
CA GLY A 274 12.23 6.75 -0.84
C GLY A 274 11.47 7.17 -2.09
N LEU A 275 10.61 6.28 -2.62
CA LEU A 275 9.76 6.56 -3.79
C LEU A 275 8.94 7.84 -3.61
N SER A 276 8.13 7.90 -2.55
CA SER A 276 7.19 9.01 -2.34
C SER A 276 7.90 10.34 -2.10
N SER A 277 9.06 10.32 -1.45
CA SER A 277 9.86 11.52 -1.15
C SER A 277 10.66 12.02 -2.36
N ARG A 278 11.18 11.14 -3.22
CA ARG A 278 11.87 11.53 -4.46
C ARG A 278 10.89 12.08 -5.50
N LEU A 279 9.70 11.49 -5.62
CA LEU A 279 8.72 11.94 -6.61
C LEU A 279 7.99 13.23 -6.20
N THR A 280 7.62 13.38 -4.92
CA THR A 280 6.82 14.53 -4.48
C THR A 280 7.63 15.82 -4.49
N GLY A 281 7.22 16.80 -5.29
CA GLY A 281 7.96 18.06 -5.42
C GLY A 281 9.28 17.95 -6.20
N GLY A 282 9.57 16.77 -6.76
CA GLY A 282 10.70 16.49 -7.63
C GLY A 282 11.97 15.99 -6.90
N PRO A 283 12.86 15.28 -7.63
CA PRO A 283 13.93 14.47 -7.06
C PRO A 283 15.00 15.27 -6.29
N SER A 284 15.14 16.56 -6.59
CA SER A 284 16.06 17.45 -5.87
C SER A 284 15.57 17.86 -4.46
N ASN A 285 14.33 17.55 -4.07
CA ASN A 285 13.76 17.96 -2.78
C ASN A 285 13.06 16.80 -2.04
N ALA A 286 13.82 16.07 -1.22
CA ALA A 286 13.30 14.94 -0.44
C ALA A 286 12.48 15.34 0.81
N TYR A 287 12.29 16.63 1.10
CA TYR A 287 11.61 17.11 2.32
C TYR A 287 10.17 17.54 2.08
N CYS A 288 9.57 17.11 0.98
CA CYS A 288 8.22 17.53 0.60
C CYS A 288 7.09 16.76 1.29
N LEU A 289 7.40 15.71 2.05
CA LEU A 289 6.44 14.92 2.82
C LEU A 289 6.75 14.98 4.33
N ASP A 290 7.22 16.13 4.81
CA ASP A 290 7.55 16.33 6.23
C ASP A 290 6.29 16.48 7.11
N PRO A 291 6.00 15.52 8.02
CA PRO A 291 4.84 15.58 8.91
C PRO A 291 4.86 16.74 9.90
N THR A 292 6.03 17.33 10.17
CA THR A 292 6.17 18.48 11.07
C THR A 292 5.71 19.78 10.41
N LEU A 293 5.78 19.86 9.07
CA LEU A 293 5.31 20.99 8.28
C LEU A 293 3.87 20.80 7.80
N GLN A 294 3.51 19.56 7.46
CA GLN A 294 2.16 19.18 7.04
C GLN A 294 1.72 17.92 7.82
N PRO A 295 0.89 18.05 8.87
CA PRO A 295 0.40 16.89 9.61
C PRO A 295 -0.39 15.87 8.75
N GLU A 296 -0.91 16.29 7.59
CA GLU A 296 -1.48 15.41 6.55
C GLU A 296 -0.44 14.78 5.61
N SER A 297 0.86 14.81 5.92
CA SER A 297 1.86 14.19 5.06
C SER A 297 1.59 12.69 4.93
N GLY A 298 1.14 12.26 3.74
CA GLY A 298 0.73 10.88 3.49
C GLY A 298 1.87 9.86 3.35
N SER A 299 3.12 10.22 3.70
CA SER A 299 4.33 9.39 3.47
C SER A 299 4.13 7.95 3.93
N GLU A 300 3.75 7.77 5.21
CA GLU A 300 3.39 6.48 5.81
C GLU A 300 2.30 5.72 5.05
N GLY A 301 1.32 6.45 4.50
CA GLY A 301 0.20 5.86 3.78
C GLY A 301 0.55 5.40 2.36
N TRP A 302 1.41 6.13 1.64
CA TRP A 302 1.96 5.65 0.37
C TRP A 302 2.86 4.45 0.59
N SER A 303 3.65 4.47 1.68
CA SER A 303 4.52 3.35 2.05
C SER A 303 3.74 2.08 2.34
N ASP A 304 2.69 2.15 3.16
CA ASP A 304 1.79 1.01 3.40
C ASP A 304 1.06 0.57 2.13
N PHE A 305 0.55 1.50 1.32
CA PHE A 305 -0.12 1.15 0.07
C PHE A 305 0.80 0.40 -0.90
N CYS A 306 2.05 0.82 -1.03
CA CYS A 306 3.03 0.15 -1.88
C CYS A 306 3.35 -1.25 -1.36
N ALA A 307 3.56 -1.40 -0.04
CA ALA A 307 3.74 -2.71 0.57
C ALA A 307 2.53 -3.63 0.34
N LEU A 308 1.31 -3.10 0.47
CA LEU A 308 0.07 -3.83 0.15
C LEU A 308 0.03 -4.24 -1.33
N PHE A 309 0.38 -3.35 -2.25
CA PHE A 309 0.41 -3.64 -3.68
C PHE A 309 1.38 -4.79 -4.00
N VAL A 310 2.62 -4.69 -3.54
CA VAL A 310 3.70 -5.67 -3.84
C VAL A 310 3.36 -7.05 -3.29
N THR A 311 2.82 -7.09 -2.07
CA THR A 311 2.56 -8.36 -1.38
C THR A 311 1.16 -8.93 -1.67
N ALA A 312 0.31 -8.24 -2.45
CA ALA A 312 -1.03 -8.74 -2.75
C ALA A 312 -0.96 -9.91 -3.73
N THR A 313 -1.75 -10.94 -3.45
CA THR A 313 -1.97 -12.09 -4.33
C THR A 313 -3.46 -12.23 -4.64
N ILE A 314 -3.79 -13.05 -5.64
CA ILE A 314 -5.19 -13.33 -6.00
C ILE A 314 -5.98 -13.98 -4.85
N THR A 315 -5.30 -14.67 -3.92
CA THR A 315 -5.92 -15.39 -2.80
C THR A 315 -5.98 -14.58 -1.50
N THR A 316 -5.15 -13.54 -1.35
CA THR A 316 -5.05 -12.75 -0.09
C THR A 316 -6.32 -11.98 0.28
N GLY A 317 -7.29 -11.83 -0.63
CA GLY A 317 -8.53 -11.08 -0.39
C GLY A 317 -8.30 -9.59 -0.15
N ARG A 318 -9.35 -8.89 0.30
CA ARG A 318 -9.34 -7.43 0.47
C ARG A 318 -8.93 -6.95 1.87
N THR A 319 -8.67 -7.85 2.82
CA THR A 319 -8.29 -7.52 4.20
C THR A 319 -6.86 -7.92 4.48
N ARG A 320 -5.99 -6.96 4.80
CA ARG A 320 -4.54 -7.18 4.93
C ARG A 320 -3.92 -6.38 6.06
N THR A 321 -2.82 -6.88 6.59
CA THR A 321 -2.06 -6.29 7.69
C THR A 321 -0.62 -6.05 7.26
N ILE A 322 0.06 -5.13 7.96
CA ILE A 322 1.49 -4.82 7.77
C ILE A 322 2.23 -5.21 9.05
N GLY A 323 3.47 -5.70 8.91
CA GLY A 323 4.35 -6.07 10.02
C GLY A 323 3.93 -7.33 10.78
N SER A 324 3.15 -8.21 10.14
CA SER A 324 2.55 -9.39 10.79
C SER A 324 3.56 -10.46 11.16
N PHE A 325 4.66 -10.59 10.40
CA PHE A 325 5.75 -11.47 10.80
C PHE A 325 6.44 -10.90 12.04
N SER A 326 6.88 -9.64 11.97
CA SER A 326 7.62 -8.99 13.07
C SER A 326 6.82 -8.84 14.37
N LEU A 327 5.49 -8.72 14.29
CA LEU A 327 4.57 -8.69 15.45
C LEU A 327 3.76 -9.98 15.64
N TRP A 328 4.22 -11.11 15.10
CA TRP A 328 3.52 -12.38 15.25
C TRP A 328 3.21 -12.68 16.73
N ASN A 329 1.98 -13.13 16.97
CA ASN A 329 1.41 -13.43 18.29
C ASN A 329 1.34 -12.24 19.28
N VAL A 330 1.66 -11.01 18.83
CA VAL A 330 1.50 -9.76 19.60
C VAL A 330 0.22 -9.04 19.18
N SER A 331 -0.05 -8.97 17.87
CA SER A 331 -1.18 -8.25 17.31
C SER A 331 -1.79 -9.02 16.15
N VAL A 332 -3.09 -9.27 16.22
CA VAL A 332 -3.86 -9.85 15.10
C VAL A 332 -4.09 -8.82 13.98
N ASN A 333 -3.86 -7.53 14.24
CA ASN A 333 -4.03 -6.44 13.28
C ASN A 333 -2.70 -6.02 12.62
N GLY A 334 -1.58 -6.68 12.94
CA GLY A 334 -0.25 -6.18 12.59
C GLY A 334 0.10 -4.90 13.35
N ILE A 335 0.89 -4.02 12.74
CA ILE A 335 1.40 -2.78 13.39
C ILE A 335 0.41 -1.61 13.36
N ARG A 336 -0.64 -1.67 12.54
CA ARG A 336 -1.63 -0.59 12.36
C ARG A 336 -2.87 -0.82 13.22
N VAL A 337 -3.64 0.24 13.41
CA VAL A 337 -4.84 0.24 14.30
C VAL A 337 -5.89 -0.75 13.82
N TYR A 338 -6.13 -0.73 12.52
CA TYR A 338 -7.05 -1.61 11.82
C TYR A 338 -6.27 -2.27 10.67
N PRO A 339 -6.61 -3.52 10.33
CA PRO A 339 -6.24 -4.06 9.04
C PRO A 339 -6.73 -3.15 7.91
N TYR A 340 -6.00 -3.09 6.80
CA TYR A 340 -6.48 -2.47 5.58
C TYR A 340 -7.58 -3.33 4.98
N SER A 341 -8.78 -2.78 4.82
CA SER A 341 -9.94 -3.51 4.32
C SER A 341 -10.93 -2.57 3.63
N THR A 342 -11.61 -3.02 2.58
CA THR A 342 -12.75 -2.32 1.95
C THR A 342 -14.06 -2.49 2.74
N ASP A 343 -14.08 -3.40 3.72
CA ASP A 343 -15.17 -3.57 4.68
C ASP A 343 -15.06 -2.53 5.80
N MET A 344 -16.03 -1.60 5.84
CA MET A 344 -16.11 -0.53 6.83
C MET A 344 -16.35 -1.04 8.26
N ASN A 345 -16.78 -2.30 8.44
CA ASN A 345 -16.88 -2.93 9.76
C ASN A 345 -15.52 -3.40 10.29
N ILE A 346 -14.58 -3.74 9.39
CA ILE A 346 -13.21 -4.13 9.75
C ILE A 346 -12.35 -2.88 9.92
N ASN A 347 -12.44 -1.94 8.97
CA ASN A 347 -11.72 -0.68 9.03
C ASN A 347 -12.69 0.50 8.82
N PRO A 348 -13.15 1.16 9.91
CA PRO A 348 -14.10 2.25 9.84
C PRO A 348 -13.44 3.62 9.59
N MET A 349 -12.12 3.69 9.37
CA MET A 349 -11.42 4.97 9.26
C MET A 349 -11.91 5.76 8.05
N THR A 350 -12.21 7.03 8.29
CA THR A 350 -12.58 8.03 7.28
C THR A 350 -11.72 9.28 7.45
N TYR A 351 -11.77 10.22 6.51
CA TYR A 351 -10.97 11.44 6.53
C TYR A 351 -11.14 12.27 7.81
N SER A 352 -12.34 12.27 8.40
CA SER A 352 -12.59 12.97 9.66
C SER A 352 -11.75 12.44 10.83
N PHE A 353 -11.21 11.22 10.73
CA PHE A 353 -10.34 10.65 11.76
C PHE A 353 -9.04 11.44 11.94
N VAL A 354 -8.58 12.15 10.92
CA VAL A 354 -7.41 13.05 11.01
C VAL A 354 -7.58 14.04 12.17
N ASN A 355 -8.80 14.54 12.39
CA ASN A 355 -9.09 15.50 13.46
C ASN A 355 -8.96 14.91 14.87
N TYR A 356 -9.13 13.59 15.04
CA TYR A 356 -8.96 12.95 16.34
C TYR A 356 -7.48 12.72 16.70
N MET A 357 -6.58 12.80 15.72
CA MET A 357 -5.15 12.52 15.90
C MET A 357 -4.33 13.76 16.27
N ALA A 358 -4.90 14.96 16.14
CA ALA A 358 -4.21 16.23 16.35
C ALA A 358 -3.67 16.48 17.78
N GLY A 359 -4.08 15.67 18.77
CA GLY A 359 -3.58 15.73 20.15
C GLY A 359 -2.49 14.71 20.48
N LEU A 360 -2.10 13.84 19.53
CA LEU A 360 -1.12 12.77 19.76
C LEU A 360 0.31 13.26 19.47
N PRO A 361 1.34 12.59 20.02
CA PRO A 361 2.73 12.87 19.65
C PRO A 361 2.94 12.72 18.13
N ALA A 362 3.73 13.62 17.51
CA ALA A 362 3.91 13.67 16.06
C ALA A 362 4.24 12.31 15.42
N ALA A 363 5.13 11.53 16.05
CA ALA A 363 5.48 10.20 15.59
C ALA A 363 4.28 9.23 15.58
N ALA A 364 3.38 9.31 16.56
CA ALA A 364 2.16 8.50 16.55
C ALA A 364 1.20 9.03 15.48
N THR A 365 0.98 10.35 15.45
CA THR A 365 0.09 11.03 14.51
C THR A 365 0.38 10.68 13.06
N THR A 366 1.65 10.67 12.64
CA THR A 366 2.02 10.41 11.24
C THR A 366 1.60 9.02 10.75
N HIS A 367 1.80 7.98 11.56
CA HIS A 367 1.37 6.61 11.23
C HIS A 367 -0.15 6.45 11.22
N TYR A 368 -0.86 7.09 12.18
CA TYR A 368 -2.33 7.08 12.19
C TYR A 368 -2.91 7.76 10.96
N VAL A 369 -2.37 8.94 10.61
CA VAL A 369 -2.77 9.70 9.41
C VAL A 369 -2.43 8.91 8.14
N GLY A 370 -1.25 8.30 8.07
CA GLY A 370 -0.86 7.40 7.00
C GLY A 370 -1.83 6.24 6.83
N THR A 371 -2.29 5.63 7.93
CA THR A 371 -3.27 4.53 7.88
C THR A 371 -4.57 4.98 7.22
N ILE A 372 -5.04 6.21 7.49
CA ILE A 372 -6.24 6.76 6.84
C ILE A 372 -6.02 6.87 5.33
N TRP A 373 -4.87 7.42 4.90
CA TRP A 373 -4.53 7.59 3.48
C TRP A 373 -4.39 6.26 2.73
N ALA A 374 -3.58 5.33 3.27
CA ALA A 374 -3.41 4.00 2.71
C ALA A 374 -4.75 3.27 2.55
N THR A 375 -5.65 3.43 3.52
CA THR A 375 -6.98 2.83 3.44
C THR A 375 -7.81 3.42 2.28
N MET A 376 -7.70 4.73 2.01
CA MET A 376 -8.35 5.34 0.84
C MET A 376 -7.77 4.85 -0.48
N LEU A 377 -6.44 4.70 -0.56
CA LEU A 377 -5.78 4.15 -1.74
C LEU A 377 -6.15 2.68 -1.95
N TRP A 378 -6.30 1.91 -0.87
CA TRP A 378 -6.73 0.50 -0.93
C TRP A 378 -8.18 0.35 -1.44
N GLU A 379 -9.09 1.25 -1.06
CA GLU A 379 -10.43 1.34 -1.65
C GLU A 379 -10.41 1.70 -3.14
N MET A 380 -9.49 2.57 -3.55
CA MET A 380 -9.32 2.92 -4.96
C MET A 380 -8.78 1.72 -5.76
N TYR A 381 -7.78 1.04 -5.21
CA TYR A 381 -7.16 -0.13 -5.82
C TYR A 381 -8.18 -1.23 -6.12
N TRP A 382 -8.96 -1.66 -5.13
CA TRP A 382 -9.98 -2.68 -5.35
C TRP A 382 -11.13 -2.20 -6.20
N GLY A 383 -11.54 -0.93 -6.08
CA GLY A 383 -12.56 -0.37 -6.96
C GLY A 383 -12.16 -0.37 -8.44
N ILE A 384 -10.87 -0.16 -8.75
CA ILE A 384 -10.36 -0.23 -10.13
C ILE A 384 -10.24 -1.68 -10.59
N VAL A 385 -9.76 -2.58 -9.74
CA VAL A 385 -9.76 -4.03 -10.01
C VAL A 385 -11.15 -4.54 -10.39
N GLU A 386 -12.17 -4.22 -9.58
CA GLU A 386 -13.56 -4.60 -9.82
C GLU A 386 -14.13 -3.97 -11.10
N LEU A 387 -13.77 -2.72 -11.40
CA LEU A 387 -14.21 -2.05 -12.62
C LEU A 387 -13.66 -2.77 -13.86
N GLU A 388 -12.36 -3.08 -13.88
CA GLU A 388 -11.73 -3.79 -14.99
C GLU A 388 -12.34 -5.18 -15.19
N GLU A 389 -12.54 -5.94 -14.11
CA GLU A 389 -13.26 -7.23 -14.13
C GLU A 389 -14.68 -7.11 -14.69
N THR A 390 -15.44 -6.11 -14.24
CA THR A 390 -16.81 -5.86 -14.71
C THR A 390 -16.83 -5.50 -16.21
N ASN A 391 -15.81 -4.81 -16.68
CA ASN A 391 -15.63 -4.48 -18.10
C ASN A 391 -15.10 -5.67 -18.94
N GLY A 392 -14.91 -6.85 -18.34
CA GLY A 392 -14.38 -8.04 -19.02
C GLY A 392 -12.88 -7.97 -19.29
N SER A 393 -12.17 -7.06 -18.63
CA SER A 393 -10.72 -6.89 -18.69
C SER A 393 -10.05 -7.54 -17.46
N LEU A 394 -8.72 -7.53 -17.42
CA LEU A 394 -7.97 -8.10 -16.29
C LEU A 394 -8.13 -7.20 -15.05
N GLY A 395 -8.84 -7.66 -14.01
CA GLY A 395 -8.93 -6.92 -12.75
C GLY A 395 -7.65 -6.99 -11.95
N PHE A 396 -7.43 -8.11 -11.27
CA PHE A 396 -6.19 -8.34 -10.54
C PHE A 396 -5.10 -8.92 -11.46
N ASN A 397 -3.95 -8.25 -11.54
CA ASN A 397 -2.74 -8.75 -12.19
C ASN A 397 -1.73 -9.21 -11.13
N SER A 398 -1.39 -10.51 -11.16
CA SER A 398 -0.36 -11.06 -10.29
C SER A 398 1.04 -10.62 -10.69
N ASP A 399 1.28 -10.38 -11.98
CA ASP A 399 2.55 -9.89 -12.50
C ASP A 399 2.68 -8.39 -12.23
N LYS A 400 3.52 -8.03 -11.26
CA LYS A 400 3.69 -6.65 -10.79
C LYS A 400 4.54 -5.81 -11.73
N TYR A 401 5.27 -6.41 -12.66
CA TYR A 401 6.12 -5.69 -13.62
C TYR A 401 5.33 -5.06 -14.78
N GLN A 402 4.09 -5.51 -15.00
CA GLN A 402 3.26 -5.03 -16.11
C GLN A 402 2.51 -3.73 -15.77
N SER A 403 3.22 -2.62 -15.67
CA SER A 403 2.65 -1.31 -15.38
C SER A 403 1.48 -0.95 -16.32
N GLY A 404 0.37 -0.49 -15.75
CA GLY A 404 -0.83 -0.13 -16.50
C GLY A 404 -1.62 -1.30 -17.10
N ILE A 405 -1.20 -2.55 -16.90
CA ILE A 405 -1.94 -3.74 -17.37
C ILE A 405 -2.69 -4.38 -16.20
N GLY A 406 -4.00 -4.29 -16.29
CA GLY A 406 -4.93 -4.78 -15.29
C GLY A 406 -5.16 -3.80 -14.14
N GLY A 407 -6.36 -3.86 -13.56
CA GLY A 407 -6.84 -2.87 -12.59
C GLY A 407 -5.93 -2.66 -11.38
N SER A 408 -5.29 -3.72 -10.88
CA SER A 408 -4.32 -3.62 -9.78
C SER A 408 -3.11 -2.74 -10.14
N ASN A 409 -2.54 -2.97 -11.31
CA ASN A 409 -1.33 -2.27 -11.76
C ASN A 409 -1.68 -0.86 -12.26
N ILE A 410 -2.86 -0.68 -12.86
CA ILE A 410 -3.40 0.64 -13.18
C ILE A 410 -3.52 1.50 -11.91
N ALA A 411 -4.05 0.94 -10.82
CA ALA A 411 -4.16 1.68 -9.56
C ALA A 411 -2.80 2.10 -9.01
N MET A 412 -1.78 1.23 -9.04
CA MET A 412 -0.42 1.59 -8.63
C MET A 412 0.17 2.68 -9.53
N LEU A 413 0.01 2.57 -10.86
CA LEU A 413 0.46 3.57 -11.82
C LEU A 413 -0.16 4.94 -11.54
N LEU A 414 -1.46 4.99 -11.25
CA LEU A 414 -2.15 6.23 -10.90
C LEU A 414 -1.62 6.86 -9.61
N VAL A 415 -1.22 6.05 -8.62
CA VAL A 415 -0.61 6.55 -7.38
C VAL A 415 0.78 7.12 -7.65
N VAL A 416 1.63 6.43 -8.41
CA VAL A 416 2.99 6.89 -8.75
C VAL A 416 2.95 8.18 -9.58
N GLU A 417 2.08 8.24 -10.57
CA GLU A 417 1.89 9.46 -11.37
C GLU A 417 1.22 10.60 -10.57
N GLY A 418 0.38 10.25 -9.58
CA GLY A 418 -0.12 11.21 -8.60
C GLY A 418 0.99 11.83 -7.76
N LEU A 419 1.95 11.02 -7.29
CA LEU A 419 3.13 11.50 -6.56
C LEU A 419 3.99 12.46 -7.41
N LYS A 420 4.16 12.18 -8.71
CA LYS A 420 4.86 13.09 -9.64
C LYS A 420 4.10 14.40 -9.88
N ALA A 421 2.77 14.35 -9.91
CA ALA A 421 1.93 15.49 -10.24
C ALA A 421 1.66 16.42 -9.04
N GLN A 422 1.76 15.93 -7.81
CA GLN A 422 1.45 16.71 -6.61
C GLN A 422 2.58 17.69 -6.24
N ALA A 423 2.19 18.84 -5.69
CA ALA A 423 3.12 19.84 -5.21
C ALA A 423 3.81 19.39 -3.90
N CYS A 424 4.84 20.13 -3.50
CA CYS A 424 5.50 19.93 -2.21
C CYS A 424 4.53 20.20 -1.05
N GLN A 425 4.60 19.40 0.01
CA GLN A 425 3.73 19.47 1.20
C GLN A 425 2.23 19.38 0.89
N PRO A 426 1.78 18.37 0.11
CA PRO A 426 0.40 18.27 -0.32
C PRO A 426 -0.51 17.88 0.85
N THR A 427 -1.74 18.37 0.82
CA THR A 427 -2.83 17.83 1.65
C THR A 427 -3.36 16.53 1.05
N PHE A 428 -4.22 15.81 1.76
CA PHE A 428 -4.90 14.65 1.17
C PHE A 428 -5.79 15.04 -0.02
N VAL A 429 -6.40 16.23 0.04
CA VAL A 429 -7.21 16.78 -1.06
C VAL A 429 -6.34 17.02 -2.29
N ASP A 430 -5.15 17.59 -2.12
CA ASP A 430 -4.20 17.82 -3.22
C ASP A 430 -3.74 16.49 -3.82
N SER A 431 -3.38 15.54 -2.97
CA SER A 431 -2.91 14.20 -3.37
C SER A 431 -3.98 13.42 -4.16
N ARG A 432 -5.24 13.44 -3.71
CA ARG A 432 -6.38 12.87 -4.45
C ARG A 432 -6.56 13.54 -5.80
N ASN A 433 -6.46 14.87 -5.85
CA ASN A 433 -6.61 15.63 -7.09
C ASN A 433 -5.48 15.32 -8.07
N ALA A 434 -4.25 15.11 -7.59
CA ALA A 434 -3.12 14.69 -8.41
C ALA A 434 -3.35 13.31 -9.05
N ILE A 435 -3.89 12.34 -8.30
CA ILE A 435 -4.31 11.03 -8.84
C ILE A 435 -5.40 11.18 -9.91
N LEU A 436 -6.38 12.07 -9.71
CA LEU A 436 -7.39 12.38 -10.72
C LEU A 436 -6.79 13.02 -11.98
N ILE A 437 -5.75 13.85 -11.83
CA ILE A 437 -4.99 14.41 -12.96
C ILE A 437 -4.27 13.30 -13.72
N ALA A 438 -3.58 12.39 -13.02
CA ALA A 438 -2.95 11.22 -13.64
C ALA A 438 -3.97 10.38 -14.43
N GLY A 439 -5.12 10.09 -13.84
CA GLY A 439 -6.20 9.35 -14.51
C GLY A 439 -6.80 10.07 -15.73
N LYS A 440 -6.79 11.40 -15.73
CA LYS A 440 -7.17 12.19 -16.90
C LYS A 440 -6.14 12.10 -18.01
N LEU A 441 -4.85 12.19 -17.68
CA LEU A 441 -3.75 12.22 -18.65
C LEU A 441 -3.52 10.85 -19.30
N LEU A 442 -3.51 9.79 -18.50
CA LEU A 442 -3.18 8.45 -18.98
C LEU A 442 -4.39 7.69 -19.56
N PHE A 443 -5.57 7.88 -18.97
CA PHE A 443 -6.74 7.04 -19.26
C PHE A 443 -7.98 7.83 -19.67
N VAL A 444 -7.80 9.10 -20.06
CA VAL A 444 -8.90 9.97 -20.56
C VAL A 444 -10.12 9.95 -19.61
N CYS A 445 -9.86 9.94 -18.31
CA CYS A 445 -10.85 9.90 -17.22
C CYS A 445 -11.63 8.58 -17.04
N ALA A 446 -11.22 7.46 -17.65
CA ALA A 446 -11.90 6.17 -17.51
C ALA A 446 -12.16 5.76 -16.05
N TYR A 447 -11.20 6.03 -15.14
CA TYR A 447 -11.28 5.69 -13.72
C TYR A 447 -11.84 6.79 -12.81
N LYS A 448 -12.22 7.96 -13.37
CA LYS A 448 -12.63 9.13 -12.57
C LYS A 448 -13.77 8.81 -11.59
N CYS A 449 -14.79 8.08 -12.04
CA CYS A 449 -15.95 7.73 -11.21
C CYS A 449 -15.53 6.83 -10.04
N THR A 450 -14.74 5.79 -10.32
CA THR A 450 -14.22 4.86 -9.32
C THR A 450 -13.35 5.58 -8.29
N ILE A 451 -12.39 6.40 -8.74
CA ILE A 451 -11.54 7.20 -7.85
C ILE A 451 -12.41 8.06 -6.92
N TRP A 452 -13.36 8.82 -7.46
CA TRP A 452 -14.25 9.64 -6.64
C TRP A 452 -15.08 8.83 -5.64
N LYS A 453 -15.64 7.68 -6.07
CA LYS A 453 -16.41 6.80 -5.19
C LYS A 453 -15.56 6.28 -4.04
N SER A 454 -14.36 5.78 -4.31
CA SER A 454 -13.46 5.24 -3.30
C SER A 454 -13.05 6.29 -2.26
N PHE A 455 -12.63 7.48 -2.70
CA PHE A 455 -12.28 8.56 -1.78
C PHE A 455 -13.50 9.11 -1.03
N ALA A 456 -14.66 9.25 -1.69
CA ALA A 456 -15.88 9.74 -1.04
C ALA A 456 -16.44 8.75 0.00
N ARG A 457 -16.34 7.44 -0.25
CA ARG A 457 -16.70 6.37 0.71
C ARG A 457 -15.94 6.52 2.02
N ARG A 458 -14.70 7.01 1.95
CA ARG A 458 -13.82 7.30 3.09
C ARG A 458 -13.87 8.75 3.54
N GLY A 459 -14.83 9.56 3.10
CA GLY A 459 -15.02 10.94 3.56
C GLY A 459 -14.14 12.01 2.90
N LEU A 460 -13.34 11.67 1.88
CA LEU A 460 -12.53 12.60 1.08
C LEU A 460 -13.21 12.91 -0.27
N GLY A 461 -14.52 13.17 -0.24
CA GLY A 461 -15.33 13.47 -1.43
C GLY A 461 -15.13 14.88 -1.99
N PHE A 462 -15.92 15.25 -3.01
CA PHE A 462 -15.77 16.52 -3.74
C PHE A 462 -15.72 17.77 -2.84
N SER A 463 -16.57 17.81 -1.81
CA SER A 463 -16.67 18.94 -0.87
C SER A 463 -15.72 18.85 0.32
N ALA A 464 -14.83 17.84 0.37
CA ALA A 464 -13.82 17.76 1.41
C ALA A 464 -12.85 18.93 1.26
N VAL A 465 -12.58 19.59 2.37
CA VAL A 465 -11.58 20.65 2.49
C VAL A 465 -10.39 20.09 3.27
N PRO A 466 -9.16 20.58 3.02
CA PRO A 466 -8.02 20.24 3.86
C PRO A 466 -8.35 20.46 5.34
N SER A 467 -7.87 19.57 6.21
CA SER A 467 -8.04 19.77 7.64
C SER A 467 -7.41 21.11 8.05
N PRO A 468 -8.02 21.88 8.97
CA PRO A 468 -7.47 23.15 9.42
C PRO A 468 -6.07 23.04 10.08
N PHE A 469 -5.55 21.83 10.29
CA PHE A 469 -4.17 21.57 10.70
C PHE A 469 -3.14 21.75 9.56
N GLY A 470 -3.57 21.95 8.31
CA GLY A 470 -2.69 22.03 7.13
C GLY A 470 -1.92 23.34 6.92
N THR A 471 -2.00 24.29 7.86
CA THR A 471 -1.15 25.48 7.89
C THR A 471 -0.77 25.79 9.34
N ILE A 472 0.28 25.16 9.85
CA ILE A 472 1.02 25.74 10.97
C ILE A 472 1.90 26.82 10.36
N GLY A 473 1.32 28.01 10.19
CA GLY A 473 2.10 29.22 9.95
C GLY A 473 3.07 29.39 11.13
N VAL A 474 4.36 29.47 10.82
CA VAL A 474 5.38 29.94 11.75
C VAL A 474 4.92 31.29 12.29
N THR A 475 4.59 31.37 13.58
CA THR A 475 4.53 32.65 14.31
C THR A 475 5.91 33.12 14.68
#